data_AF-A0A353MCQ4-F1
#
_entry.id   AF-A0A353MCQ4-F1
#
_cell.length_a   1.000
_cell.length_b   1.000
_cell.length_c   1.000
_cell.angle_alpha   90.00
_cell.angle_beta   90.00
_cell.angle_gamma   90.00
#
_symmetry.space_group_name_H-M   'P 1'
#
loop_
_entity.id
_entity.type
_entity.pdbx_description
1 polymer ?
#
loop_
_entity_poly.entity_id
_entity_poly.type
_entity_poly.pdbx_seq_one_letter_code
_entity_poly.pdbx_strand_id
1 'polypeptide(L)'
;MLFSKRVKEKRHGLLLDQPLDDPSCCRGCDALCCRAFPSVALTWAEYQQLATLGANRLHFSLHGPHKLIIENGCEFLHQGRCGIYEHRPDICRRFICQTKRT
;
A
#
# COMPACT_ATOMS: atom_id res chain seq x y z
N MET A 1 -31.66 -0.83 -22.57
CA MET A 1 -30.70 -1.23 -21.51
C MET A 1 -29.65 -0.14 -21.40
N LEU A 2 -29.75 0.72 -20.39
CA LEU A 2 -28.87 1.87 -20.17
C LEU A 2 -27.57 1.38 -19.51
N PHE A 3 -26.50 1.25 -20.29
CA PHE A 3 -25.16 1.01 -19.76
C PHE A 3 -24.66 2.30 -19.11
N SER A 4 -24.84 2.44 -17.79
CA SER A 4 -24.14 3.43 -16.99
C SER A 4 -22.63 3.20 -17.17
N LYS A 5 -22.00 3.99 -18.05
CA LYS A 5 -20.54 4.06 -18.16
C LYS A 5 -20.01 4.43 -16.77
N ARG A 6 -19.55 3.43 -16.01
CA ARG A 6 -18.79 3.67 -14.78
C ARG A 6 -17.57 4.48 -15.19
N VAL A 7 -17.60 5.77 -14.95
CA VAL A 7 -16.43 6.63 -15.07
C VAL A 7 -15.41 6.02 -14.12
N LYS A 8 -14.34 5.43 -14.67
CA LYS A 8 -13.23 4.92 -13.87
C LYS A 8 -12.61 6.12 -13.18
N GLU A 9 -12.98 6.36 -11.93
CA GLU A 9 -12.32 7.33 -11.08
C GLU A 9 -10.83 6.98 -11.04
N LYS A 10 -9.99 7.85 -11.62
CA LYS A 10 -8.54 7.66 -11.57
C LYS A 10 -8.08 7.94 -10.15
N ARG A 11 -7.85 6.86 -9.40
CA ARG A 11 -7.27 6.89 -8.06
C ARG A 11 -5.78 6.65 -8.19
N HIS A 12 -4.99 7.51 -7.56
CA HIS A 12 -3.53 7.42 -7.56
C HIS A 12 -3.06 7.05 -6.16
N GLY A 13 -2.11 6.12 -6.09
CA GLY A 13 -1.37 5.87 -4.86
C GLY A 13 -0.40 7.02 -4.61
N LEU A 14 -0.38 7.53 -3.39
CA LEU A 14 0.58 8.52 -2.92
C LEU A 14 1.27 8.00 -1.67
N LEU A 15 2.58 8.24 -1.58
CA LEU A 15 3.37 7.98 -0.39
C LEU A 15 3.55 9.29 0.35
N LEU A 16 2.99 9.39 1.55
CA LEU A 16 3.14 10.54 2.42
C LEU A 16 4.44 10.46 3.22
N ASP A 17 4.89 11.60 3.73
CA ASP A 17 6.00 11.67 4.69
C ASP A 17 5.58 11.17 6.09
N GLN A 18 4.28 11.30 6.43
CA GLN A 18 3.72 10.90 7.72
C GLN A 18 2.57 9.89 7.56
N PRO A 19 2.38 8.97 8.52
CA PRO A 19 1.30 7.99 8.49
C PRO A 19 -0.06 8.69 8.58
N LEU A 20 -1.00 8.23 7.75
CA LEU A 20 -2.40 8.66 7.84
C LEU A 20 -3.23 7.49 8.37
N ASP A 21 -3.64 7.59 9.63
CA ASP A 21 -4.46 6.58 10.31
C ASP A 21 -5.96 6.71 10.00
N ASP A 22 -6.35 7.53 9.02
CA ASP A 22 -7.75 7.69 8.65
C ASP A 22 -8.29 6.41 7.97
N PRO A 23 -9.24 5.68 8.58
CA PRO A 23 -9.78 4.46 8.01
C PRO A 23 -10.61 4.71 6.75
N SER A 24 -11.08 5.95 6.54
CA SER A 24 -11.89 6.32 5.37
C SER A 24 -11.14 6.16 4.06
N CYS A 25 -9.81 6.31 4.06
CA CYS A 25 -8.97 6.12 2.87
C CYS A 25 -9.00 4.68 2.33
N CYS A 26 -9.35 3.70 3.17
CA CYS A 26 -9.31 2.28 2.81
C CYS A 26 -10.68 1.59 2.78
N ARG A 27 -11.72 2.14 3.42
CA ARG A 27 -13.08 1.54 3.43
C ARG A 27 -13.69 1.30 2.05
N GLY A 28 -13.25 2.06 1.04
CA GLY A 28 -13.71 1.94 -0.35
C GLY A 28 -12.60 1.73 -1.37
N CYS A 29 -11.38 1.38 -0.95
CA CYS A 29 -10.27 1.14 -1.86
C CYS A 29 -10.09 -0.36 -2.10
N ASP A 30 -9.92 -0.79 -3.35
CA ASP A 30 -9.54 -2.16 -3.72
C ASP A 30 -8.05 -2.43 -3.41
N ALA A 31 -7.58 -1.93 -2.27
CA ALA A 31 -6.18 -1.89 -1.84
C ALA A 31 -5.25 -1.38 -2.97
N LEU A 32 -5.66 -0.28 -3.60
CA LEU A 32 -4.91 0.35 -4.69
C LEU A 32 -3.50 0.78 -4.26
N CYS A 33 -3.30 1.16 -2.99
CA CYS A 33 -1.99 1.44 -2.42
C CYS A 33 -1.05 0.24 -2.53
N CYS A 34 -1.57 -0.97 -2.32
CA CYS A 34 -0.86 -2.22 -2.47
C CYS A 34 -0.57 -2.59 -3.94
N ARG A 35 -1.01 -1.81 -4.93
CA ARG A 35 -0.78 -2.04 -6.36
C ARG A 35 -0.08 -0.88 -7.07
N ALA A 36 0.01 0.29 -6.42
CA ALA A 36 0.40 1.53 -7.07
C ALA A 36 1.92 1.74 -7.14
N PHE A 37 2.68 1.15 -6.23
CA PHE A 37 4.13 1.37 -6.12
C PHE A 37 4.88 0.08 -6.45
N PRO A 38 5.95 0.12 -7.26
CA PRO A 38 6.75 -1.07 -7.57
C PRO A 38 7.70 -1.44 -6.43
N SER A 39 8.31 -0.44 -5.78
CA SER A 39 9.19 -0.64 -4.63
C SER A 39 9.20 0.60 -3.72
N VAL A 40 9.49 0.37 -2.43
CA VAL A 40 9.39 1.41 -1.40
C VAL A 40 10.56 1.27 -0.44
N ALA A 41 11.22 2.38 -0.11
CA ALA A 41 12.25 2.39 0.93
C ALA A 41 11.65 2.21 2.32
N LEU A 42 12.29 1.38 3.13
CA LEU A 42 11.93 1.04 4.49
C LEU A 42 13.05 1.45 5.45
N THR A 43 12.64 1.90 6.62
CA THR A 43 13.48 1.90 7.82
C THR A 43 13.69 0.48 8.32
N TRP A 44 14.70 0.28 9.19
CA TRP A 44 14.95 -1.01 9.81
C TRP A 44 13.75 -1.51 10.64
N ALA A 45 13.09 -0.63 11.39
CA ALA A 45 11.91 -0.99 12.17
C ALA A 45 10.75 -1.48 11.29
N GLU A 46 10.46 -0.78 10.18
CA GLU A 46 9.43 -1.20 9.23
C GLU A 46 9.78 -2.53 8.54
N TYR A 47 11.06 -2.73 8.20
CA TYR A 47 11.55 -4.00 7.66
C TYR A 47 11.30 -5.16 8.63
N GLN A 48 11.68 -5.01 9.90
CA GLN A 48 11.48 -6.06 10.91
C GLN A 48 10.00 -6.35 11.15
N GLN A 49 9.15 -5.31 11.22
CA GLN A 49 7.71 -5.49 11.36
C GLN A 49 7.12 -6.27 10.19
N LEU A 50 7.46 -5.88 8.95
CA LEU A 50 6.99 -6.59 7.76
C LEU A 50 7.49 -8.04 7.73
N ALA A 51 8.76 -8.27 8.09
CA ALA A 51 9.31 -9.62 8.17
C ALA A 51 8.57 -10.47 9.21
N THR A 52 8.22 -9.89 10.36
CA THR A 52 7.44 -10.56 11.43
C THR A 52 6.02 -10.88 10.99
N LEU A 53 5.41 -10.03 10.16
CA LEU A 53 4.10 -10.27 9.57
C LEU A 53 4.13 -11.32 8.44
N GLY A 54 5.32 -11.80 8.07
CA GLY A 54 5.51 -12.82 7.05
C GLY A 54 5.74 -12.26 5.65
N ALA A 55 6.26 -11.02 5.54
CA ALA A 55 6.60 -10.43 4.25
C ALA A 55 7.79 -11.16 3.61
N ASN A 56 7.58 -11.75 2.44
CA ASN A 56 8.56 -12.50 1.67
C ASN A 56 9.30 -11.62 0.67
N ARG A 57 8.71 -10.50 0.24
CA ARG A 57 9.28 -9.61 -0.78
C ARG A 57 10.02 -8.42 -0.19
N LEU A 58 10.92 -8.73 0.75
CA LEU A 58 11.76 -7.75 1.41
C LEU A 58 13.18 -7.79 0.84
N HIS A 59 13.62 -6.66 0.29
CA HIS A 59 14.99 -6.47 -0.14
C HIS A 59 15.82 -5.91 1.01
N PHE A 60 16.75 -6.72 1.51
CA PHE A 60 17.75 -6.30 2.47
C PHE A 60 18.95 -5.67 1.75
N SER A 61 19.42 -4.51 2.21
CA SER A 61 20.59 -3.82 1.69
C SER A 61 21.56 -3.51 2.83
N LEU A 62 22.85 -3.74 2.61
CA LEU A 62 23.93 -3.48 3.59
C LEU A 62 24.45 -2.03 3.54
N HIS A 63 24.28 -1.36 2.40
CA HIS A 63 24.84 -0.03 2.13
C HIS A 63 23.78 0.99 1.70
N GLY A 64 22.49 0.62 1.75
CA GLY A 64 21.39 1.45 1.28
C GLY A 64 20.09 1.16 2.02
N PRO A 65 19.00 1.83 1.63
CA PRO A 65 17.70 1.60 2.26
C PRO A 65 17.21 0.18 1.98
N HIS A 66 16.67 -0.48 3.00
CA HIS A 66 15.89 -1.69 2.82
C HIS A 66 14.66 -1.36 1.97
N LYS A 67 14.13 -2.32 1.22
CA LYS A 67 12.97 -2.04 0.36
C LYS A 67 11.90 -3.11 0.48
N LEU A 68 10.64 -2.69 0.44
CA LEU A 68 9.51 -3.57 0.15
C LEU A 68 9.29 -3.58 -1.36
N ILE A 69 9.24 -4.77 -1.96
CA ILE A 69 8.94 -4.95 -3.38
C ILE A 69 7.47 -5.35 -3.53
N ILE A 70 6.72 -4.55 -4.29
CA ILE A 70 5.27 -4.69 -4.48
C ILE A 70 4.97 -4.88 -5.98
N GLU A 71 5.87 -5.57 -6.70
CA GLU A 71 5.65 -5.91 -8.10
C GLU A 71 4.52 -6.93 -8.24
N ASN A 72 3.54 -6.63 -9.11
CA ASN A 72 2.29 -7.40 -9.27
C ASN A 72 1.39 -7.44 -8.03
N GLY A 73 1.55 -6.48 -7.12
CA GLY A 73 0.72 -6.36 -5.92
C GLY A 73 1.43 -6.81 -4.64
N CYS A 74 0.99 -6.26 -3.51
CA CYS A 74 1.48 -6.64 -2.19
C CYS A 74 1.07 -8.07 -1.87
N GLU A 75 1.93 -8.81 -1.19
CA GLU A 75 1.65 -10.18 -0.74
C GLU A 75 0.49 -10.27 0.26
N PHE A 76 0.26 -9.22 1.04
CA PHE A 76 -0.87 -9.15 1.96
C PHE A 76 -2.19 -8.78 1.28
N LEU A 77 -2.21 -8.63 -0.05
CA LEU A 77 -3.42 -8.32 -0.79
C LEU A 77 -4.31 -9.57 -0.93
N HIS A 78 -5.44 -9.58 -0.23
CA HIS A 78 -6.43 -10.65 -0.31
C HIS A 78 -7.79 -10.10 -0.72
N GLN A 79 -8.34 -10.57 -1.84
CA GLN A 79 -9.66 -10.17 -2.35
C GLN A 79 -9.88 -8.64 -2.44
N GLY A 80 -8.85 -7.89 -2.83
CA GLY A 80 -8.93 -6.43 -2.93
C GLY A 80 -8.84 -5.70 -1.58
N ARG A 81 -8.44 -6.39 -0.51
CA ARG A 81 -8.24 -5.83 0.84
C ARG A 81 -6.85 -6.15 1.36
N CYS A 82 -6.35 -5.32 2.26
CA CYS A 82 -5.10 -5.58 2.97
C CYS A 82 -5.36 -6.55 4.12
N GLY A 83 -4.74 -7.73 4.10
CA GLY A 83 -4.90 -8.77 5.12
C GLY A 83 -4.30 -8.39 6.48
N ILE A 84 -3.33 -7.47 6.50
CA ILE A 84 -2.69 -6.96 7.72
C ILE A 84 -3.25 -5.60 8.15
N TYR A 85 -4.50 -5.25 7.77
CA TYR A 85 -5.04 -3.90 7.94
C TYR A 85 -4.91 -3.35 9.39
N GLU A 86 -5.23 -4.19 10.37
CA GLU A 86 -5.15 -3.87 11.81
C GLU A 86 -3.69 -3.76 12.30
N HIS A 87 -2.77 -4.48 11.66
CA HIS A 87 -1.35 -4.51 11.99
C HIS A 87 -0.49 -3.73 10.99
N ARG A 88 -1.08 -2.77 10.27
CA ARG A 88 -0.37 -2.02 9.24
C ARG A 88 0.81 -1.27 9.84
N PRO A 89 2.05 -1.52 9.38
CA PRO A 89 3.20 -0.71 9.76
C PRO A 89 3.07 0.72 9.22
N ASP A 90 3.84 1.65 9.79
CA ASP A 90 3.82 3.06 9.39
C ASP A 90 3.99 3.27 7.89
N ILE A 91 4.88 2.49 7.24
CA ILE A 91 5.03 2.55 5.78
C ILE A 91 3.71 2.31 5.05
N CYS A 92 2.89 1.36 5.50
CA CYS A 92 1.60 1.05 4.90
C CYS A 92 0.54 2.12 5.20
N ARG A 93 0.67 2.84 6.33
CA ARG A 93 -0.21 3.96 6.72
C ARG A 93 0.13 5.24 5.96
N ARG A 94 1.39 5.40 5.55
CA ARG A 94 1.83 6.50 4.67
C ARG A 94 1.30 6.35 3.24
N PHE A 95 0.94 5.14 2.84
CA PHE A 95 0.32 4.90 1.54
C PHE A 95 -1.16 5.20 1.54
N ILE A 96 -1.54 6.24 0.81
CA ILE A 96 -2.93 6.62 0.65
C ILE A 96 -3.36 6.51 -0.81
N CYS A 97 -4.65 6.37 -1.02
CA CYS A 97 -5.24 6.47 -2.35
C CYS A 97 -6.08 7.74 -2.41
N GLN A 98 -5.69 8.68 -3.27
CA GLN A 98 -6.50 9.86 -3.52
C GLN A 98 -7.22 9.72 -4.86
N THR A 99 -8.53 9.95 -4.84
CA THR A 99 -9.28 10.31 -6.04
C THR A 99 -8.84 11.70 -6.47
N LYS A 100 -8.28 11.84 -7.68
CA LYS A 100 -8.19 13.17 -8.29
C LYS A 100 -9.63 13.65 -8.52
N ARG A 101 -10.15 14.50 -7.63
CA ARG A 101 -11.31 15.34 -7.96
C ARG A 101 -10.79 16.38 -8.95
N THR A 102 -11.00 16.11 -10.24
CA THR A 102 -11.00 17.17 -11.27
C THR A 102 -12.17 18.09 -11.04
#